data_AF-A0A6S6SB62-F1
#
_entry.id   AF-A0A6S6SB62-F1
#
_cell.length_a   1.000
_cell.length_b   1.000
_cell.length_c   1.000
_cell.angle_alpha   90.00
_cell.angle_beta   90.00
_cell.angle_gamma   90.00
#
_symmetry.space_group_name_H-M   'P 1'
#
loop_
_entity.id
_entity.type
_entity.pdbx_description
1 polymer ?
#
loop_
_entity_poly.entity_id
_entity_poly.type
_entity_poly.pdbx_seq_one_letter_code
_entity_poly.pdbx_strand_id
1 'polypeptide(L)'
;MYVLIRIYIVFFIVLSAQLPAEAQNSPSTVPTAIHIGNAAFEAPIYGARVALTLQENFGNQKRPVSTFIGEFVSDTAGIVTVSLIPDKSYMIQTTKDGFYTQLSKIKTANFSRTRQNKKGISLRPRNIISIKGNIVMPKGRGGRVTLKNQTTNNVRTEILDATGNYDIKAVKGSDYELHVLIEGVMDTVIQIEEKDLKEVSGNVPFVYNFIPNAPKPNYREGDVFDLALYNLNFIDRTSRLSSEIWLDTLTRVLKDNPKVKIEIQIHTDSRKSDRLNLILCGKREVTVRAELAERGLSEEQYTIELKGEDVILNECVDGVSCSKREHAINNRVSLLITAGAFLFEEEND
;
A
#
# COMPACT_ATOMS: atom_id res chain seq x y z
N MET A 1 -80.44 -35.67 72.32
CA MET A 1 -80.55 -34.18 72.25
C MET A 1 -79.13 -33.64 72.24
N TYR A 2 -78.80 -32.81 71.25
CA TYR A 2 -77.46 -32.63 70.71
C TYR A 2 -76.40 -32.08 71.70
N VAL A 3 -75.18 -32.55 71.48
CA VAL A 3 -73.93 -32.42 72.24
C VAL A 3 -73.04 -31.35 71.61
N LEU A 4 -72.31 -30.58 72.43
CA LEU A 4 -71.19 -29.74 71.96
C LEU A 4 -70.12 -29.62 73.07
N ILE A 5 -69.01 -30.33 72.89
CA ILE A 5 -67.74 -30.02 73.56
C ILE A 5 -66.71 -29.80 72.45
N ARG A 6 -66.16 -28.58 72.43
CA ARG A 6 -65.20 -28.08 71.44
C ARG A 6 -63.84 -28.76 71.63
N ILE A 7 -63.36 -29.42 70.56
CA ILE A 7 -61.98 -29.84 70.38
C ILE A 7 -61.34 -28.85 69.40
N TYR A 8 -60.36 -28.06 69.84
CA TYR A 8 -59.59 -27.18 68.96
C TYR A 8 -58.40 -27.94 68.39
N ILE A 9 -58.50 -28.34 67.12
CA ILE A 9 -57.36 -28.78 66.31
C ILE A 9 -56.90 -27.55 65.50
N VAL A 10 -55.64 -27.17 65.70
CA VAL A 10 -54.99 -26.07 64.97
C VAL A 10 -54.71 -26.53 63.55
N PHE A 11 -55.45 -26.01 62.57
CA PHE A 11 -55.16 -26.18 61.15
C PHE A 11 -54.11 -25.14 60.72
N PHE A 12 -52.95 -25.63 60.25
CA PHE A 12 -52.00 -24.83 59.46
C PHE A 12 -52.64 -24.52 58.11
N ILE A 13 -53.09 -23.27 57.92
CA ILE A 13 -53.45 -22.76 56.60
C ILE A 13 -52.17 -22.16 56.00
N VAL A 14 -51.60 -22.87 55.02
CA VAL A 14 -50.58 -22.32 54.12
C VAL A 14 -51.28 -21.28 53.25
N LEU A 15 -51.16 -20.02 53.66
CA LEU A 15 -51.54 -18.89 52.82
C LEU A 15 -50.41 -18.69 51.80
N SER A 16 -50.61 -19.21 50.59
CA SER A 16 -49.76 -18.92 49.44
C SER A 16 -49.95 -17.45 49.04
N ALA A 17 -49.16 -16.57 49.64
CA ALA A 17 -48.95 -15.24 49.10
C ALA A 17 -48.10 -15.40 47.82
N GLN A 18 -48.76 -15.33 46.67
CA GLN A 18 -48.08 -15.11 45.39
C GLN A 18 -47.41 -13.74 45.46
N LEU A 19 -46.10 -13.75 45.75
CA LEU A 19 -45.24 -12.60 45.46
C LEU A 19 -45.24 -12.39 43.94
N PRO A 20 -45.36 -11.16 43.43
CA PRO A 20 -45.21 -10.91 42.00
C PRO A 20 -43.81 -11.38 41.58
N ALA A 21 -43.77 -12.31 40.64
CA ALA A 21 -42.57 -12.76 39.96
C ALA A 21 -42.07 -11.65 39.01
N GLU A 22 -41.53 -10.56 39.57
CA GLU A 22 -40.78 -9.52 38.83
C GLU A 22 -39.40 -9.26 39.44
N ALA A 23 -38.81 -10.28 40.06
CA ALA A 23 -37.41 -10.24 40.50
C ALA A 23 -36.70 -11.55 40.19
N GLN A 24 -36.70 -11.98 38.93
CA GLN A 24 -35.82 -13.07 38.48
C GLN A 24 -35.08 -12.71 37.19
N ASN A 25 -33.76 -12.54 37.37
CA ASN A 25 -32.69 -12.63 36.40
C ASN A 25 -32.51 -11.47 35.41
N SER A 26 -32.31 -10.26 35.93
CA SER A 26 -31.35 -9.37 35.25
C SER A 26 -29.94 -9.92 35.52
N PRO A 27 -29.15 -10.30 34.50
CA PRO A 27 -27.78 -10.74 34.73
C PRO A 27 -27.00 -9.63 35.45
N SER A 28 -26.21 -10.03 36.46
CA SER A 28 -25.38 -9.14 37.28
C SER A 28 -24.30 -8.40 36.48
N THR A 29 -24.11 -8.81 35.23
CA THR A 29 -23.17 -8.26 34.27
C THR A 29 -23.82 -8.12 32.89
N VAL A 30 -23.27 -7.22 32.08
CA VAL A 30 -23.62 -7.02 30.68
C VAL A 30 -22.51 -7.62 29.80
N PRO A 31 -22.80 -8.67 29.01
CA PRO A 31 -21.80 -9.28 28.14
C PRO A 31 -21.41 -8.30 27.04
N THR A 32 -20.10 -8.13 26.82
CA THR A 32 -19.55 -7.13 25.91
C THR A 32 -18.41 -7.74 25.10
N ALA A 33 -18.53 -7.68 23.77
CA ALA A 33 -17.45 -7.97 22.82
C ALA A 33 -16.72 -6.68 22.44
N ILE A 34 -15.43 -6.63 22.70
CA ILE A 34 -14.53 -5.55 22.28
C ILE A 34 -13.83 -6.01 21.01
N HIS A 35 -14.15 -5.37 19.90
CA HIS A 35 -13.56 -5.63 18.59
C HIS A 35 -12.37 -4.69 18.36
N ILE A 36 -11.19 -5.26 18.14
CA ILE A 36 -9.95 -4.52 17.96
C ILE A 36 -9.52 -4.64 16.50
N GLY A 37 -9.63 -3.52 15.79
CA GLY A 37 -9.32 -3.42 14.39
C GLY A 37 -8.07 -2.59 14.14
N ASN A 38 -7.46 -2.82 12.99
CA ASN A 38 -6.41 -1.99 12.46
C ASN A 38 -7.01 -0.82 11.68
N ALA A 39 -6.78 0.41 12.15
CA ALA A 39 -7.35 1.62 11.56
C ALA A 39 -6.89 1.87 10.11
N ALA A 40 -5.68 1.42 9.76
CA ALA A 40 -5.18 1.62 8.41
C ALA A 40 -5.58 0.48 7.48
N PHE A 41 -5.57 -0.77 7.98
CA PHE A 41 -5.65 -1.99 7.16
C PHE A 41 -7.03 -2.67 7.22
N GLU A 42 -7.96 -2.16 8.02
CA GLU A 42 -9.33 -2.70 8.20
C GLU A 42 -9.37 -4.19 8.60
N ALA A 43 -8.27 -4.70 9.14
CA ALA A 43 -8.09 -6.09 9.55
C ALA A 43 -8.23 -6.25 11.07
N PRO A 44 -8.65 -7.42 11.57
CA PRO A 44 -8.61 -7.72 13.00
C PRO A 44 -7.17 -7.76 13.51
N ILE A 45 -6.96 -7.37 14.76
CA ILE A 45 -5.64 -7.44 15.40
C ILE A 45 -5.63 -8.59 16.40
N TYR A 46 -4.90 -9.65 16.07
CA TYR A 46 -4.64 -10.77 16.97
C TYR A 46 -3.61 -10.43 18.04
N GLY A 47 -3.85 -10.86 19.28
CA GLY A 47 -2.90 -10.74 20.37
C GLY A 47 -2.68 -9.31 20.87
N ALA A 48 -3.66 -8.42 20.73
CA ALA A 48 -3.65 -7.09 21.35
C ALA A 48 -4.05 -7.23 22.82
N ARG A 49 -3.32 -6.54 23.70
CA ARG A 49 -3.58 -6.54 25.14
C ARG A 49 -4.58 -5.44 25.48
N VAL A 50 -5.62 -5.80 26.22
CA VAL A 50 -6.71 -4.92 26.65
C VAL A 50 -6.74 -4.87 28.16
N ALA A 51 -6.25 -3.78 28.74
CA ALA A 51 -6.35 -3.50 30.16
C ALA A 51 -7.65 -2.74 30.45
N LEU A 52 -8.48 -3.30 31.34
CA LEU A 52 -9.74 -2.70 31.77
C LEU A 52 -9.61 -2.13 33.17
N THR A 53 -10.01 -0.86 33.31
CA THR A 53 -10.04 -0.17 34.60
C THR A 53 -11.42 0.43 34.81
N LEU A 54 -12.12 0.01 35.86
CA LEU A 54 -13.35 0.64 36.30
C LEU A 54 -13.05 2.04 36.84
N GLN A 55 -13.79 3.04 36.36
CA GLN A 55 -13.71 4.43 36.82
C GLN A 55 -14.98 4.77 37.61
N GLU A 56 -14.86 4.87 38.93
CA GLU A 56 -15.97 5.26 39.79
C GLU A 56 -15.84 6.74 40.16
N ASN A 57 -16.79 7.54 39.67
CA ASN A 57 -16.96 8.91 40.11
C ASN A 57 -17.88 8.93 41.33
N PHE A 58 -17.30 8.81 42.52
CA PHE A 58 -17.98 9.11 43.76
C PHE A 58 -18.08 10.63 43.89
N GLY A 59 -19.24 11.20 43.54
CA GLY A 59 -19.47 12.63 43.56
C GLY A 59 -19.03 13.32 44.87
N ASN A 60 -18.51 14.54 44.69
CA ASN A 60 -18.04 15.54 45.65
C ASN A 60 -17.18 15.06 46.84
N GLN A 61 -15.86 15.32 46.69
CA GLN A 61 -14.76 15.31 47.67
C GLN A 61 -13.92 14.03 47.83
N LYS A 62 -14.20 12.94 47.10
CA LYS A 62 -13.27 11.79 47.04
C LYS A 62 -12.59 11.71 45.68
N ARG A 63 -11.28 11.41 45.68
CA ARG A 63 -10.53 11.13 44.45
C ARG A 63 -11.26 9.98 43.73
N PRO A 64 -11.44 10.04 42.40
CA PRO A 64 -12.04 8.95 41.65
C PRO A 64 -11.25 7.67 41.94
N VAL A 65 -11.95 6.62 42.36
CA VAL A 65 -11.33 5.32 42.62
C VAL A 65 -11.28 4.59 41.28
N SER A 66 -10.06 4.24 40.87
CA SER A 66 -9.83 3.40 39.70
C SER A 66 -9.52 1.98 40.15
N THR A 67 -10.36 1.03 39.74
CA THR A 67 -10.15 -0.39 40.07
C THR A 67 -9.74 -1.13 38.80
N PHE A 68 -8.52 -1.69 38.79
CA PHE A 68 -8.07 -2.55 37.70
C PHE A 68 -8.88 -3.84 37.71
N ILE A 69 -9.53 -4.15 36.59
CA ILE A 69 -10.40 -5.32 36.45
C ILE A 69 -9.61 -6.52 35.93
N GLY A 70 -8.70 -6.28 34.99
CA GLY A 70 -7.90 -7.33 34.37
C GLY A 70 -7.31 -6.91 33.03
N GLU A 71 -6.43 -7.77 32.53
CA GLU A 71 -5.86 -7.68 31.19
C GLU A 71 -6.30 -8.90 30.38
N PHE A 72 -6.70 -8.65 29.15
CA PHE A 72 -7.21 -9.65 28.22
C PHE A 72 -6.45 -9.57 26.91
N VAL A 73 -6.44 -10.66 26.14
CA VAL A 73 -5.75 -10.74 24.86
C VAL A 73 -6.77 -11.07 23.78
N SER A 74 -6.70 -10.35 22.65
CA SER A 74 -7.60 -10.59 21.53
C SER A 74 -7.31 -11.89 20.80
N ASP A 75 -8.38 -12.57 20.41
CA ASP A 75 -8.34 -13.77 19.57
C ASP A 75 -8.00 -13.45 18.10
N THR A 76 -7.96 -14.47 17.24
CA THR A 76 -7.63 -14.33 15.81
C THR A 76 -8.64 -13.48 15.04
N ALA A 77 -9.87 -13.34 15.55
CA ALA A 77 -10.89 -12.44 15.03
C ALA A 77 -10.76 -11.01 15.59
N GLY A 78 -9.74 -10.74 16.43
CA GLY A 78 -9.53 -9.45 17.07
C GLY A 78 -10.54 -9.16 18.17
N ILE A 79 -11.17 -10.17 18.76
CA ILE A 79 -12.24 -10.02 19.74
C ILE A 79 -11.74 -10.33 21.15
N VAL A 80 -12.15 -9.51 22.10
CA VAL A 80 -12.08 -9.77 23.54
C VAL A 80 -13.50 -9.77 24.10
N THR A 81 -13.93 -10.88 24.69
CA THR A 81 -15.24 -10.96 25.35
C THR A 81 -15.09 -10.79 26.86
N VAL A 82 -15.81 -9.82 27.42
CA VAL A 82 -15.80 -9.49 28.86
C VAL A 82 -17.21 -9.27 29.38
N SER A 83 -17.41 -9.55 30.66
CA SER A 83 -18.66 -9.29 31.37
C SER A 83 -18.48 -8.05 32.24
N LEU A 84 -19.15 -6.95 31.89
CA LEU A 84 -19.00 -5.66 32.59
C LEU A 84 -20.17 -5.45 33.56
N ILE A 85 -19.97 -4.70 34.63
CA ILE A 85 -21.06 -4.29 35.53
C ILE A 85 -21.91 -3.21 34.81
N PRO A 86 -23.26 -3.30 34.83
CA PRO A 86 -24.15 -2.28 34.26
C PRO A 86 -24.01 -0.92 34.97
N ASP A 87 -24.38 0.16 34.27
CA ASP A 87 -24.42 1.54 34.81
C ASP A 87 -23.07 2.06 35.36
N LYS A 88 -21.95 1.52 34.85
CA LYS A 88 -20.58 1.90 35.22
C LYS A 88 -19.82 2.51 34.04
N SER A 89 -18.68 3.13 34.35
CA SER A 89 -17.74 3.66 33.35
C SER A 89 -16.41 2.93 33.45
N TYR A 90 -15.83 2.56 32.32
CA TYR A 90 -14.52 1.92 32.27
C TYR A 90 -13.60 2.68 31.32
N MET A 91 -12.33 2.70 31.66
CA MET A 91 -11.23 3.03 30.77
C MET A 91 -10.65 1.74 30.23
N ILE A 92 -10.49 1.71 28.91
CA ILE A 92 -9.89 0.62 28.16
C ILE A 92 -8.57 1.14 27.62
N GLN A 93 -7.48 0.50 28.01
CA GLN A 93 -6.17 0.73 27.43
C GLN A 93 -5.83 -0.47 26.54
N THR A 94 -5.69 -0.23 25.25
CA THR A 94 -5.37 -1.26 24.26
C THR A 94 -3.96 -1.05 23.72
N THR A 95 -3.13 -2.10 23.77
CA THR A 95 -1.73 -2.06 23.33
C THR A 95 -1.40 -3.24 22.43
N LYS A 96 -0.52 -3.00 21.45
CA LYS A 96 0.06 -4.02 20.57
C LYS A 96 1.37 -3.46 20.01
N ASP A 97 2.39 -4.30 19.93
CA ASP A 97 3.67 -3.91 19.32
C ASP A 97 3.46 -3.48 17.86
N GLY A 98 4.13 -2.41 17.45
CA GLY A 98 3.93 -1.79 16.14
C GLY A 98 2.72 -0.85 16.05
N PHE A 99 1.95 -0.65 17.13
CA PHE A 99 0.80 0.27 17.16
C PHE A 99 0.95 1.36 18.22
N TYR A 100 0.25 2.47 18.02
CA TYR A 100 0.04 3.44 19.10
C TYR A 100 -0.94 2.88 20.13
N THR A 101 -0.61 3.03 21.42
CA THR A 101 -1.51 2.73 22.52
C THR A 101 -2.80 3.53 22.37
N GLN A 102 -3.94 2.86 22.40
CA GLN A 102 -5.24 3.50 22.32
C GLN A 102 -5.92 3.48 23.68
N LEU A 103 -6.34 4.65 24.14
CA LEU A 103 -7.23 4.79 25.29
C LEU A 103 -8.67 4.99 24.79
N SER A 104 -9.62 4.27 25.38
CA SER A 104 -11.04 4.38 25.08
C SER A 104 -11.86 4.39 26.36
N LYS A 105 -13.00 5.07 26.34
CA LYS A 105 -13.98 5.01 27.43
C LYS A 105 -15.20 4.23 26.97
N ILE A 106 -15.78 3.46 27.90
CA ILE A 106 -17.03 2.74 27.69
C ILE A 106 -17.95 2.99 28.89
N LYS A 107 -19.20 3.33 28.62
CA LYS A 107 -20.25 3.51 29.63
C LYS A 107 -21.28 2.41 29.42
N THR A 108 -21.62 1.68 30.47
CA THR A 108 -22.51 0.52 30.38
C THR A 108 -23.97 0.84 30.74
N ALA A 109 -24.33 2.13 30.88
CA ALA A 109 -25.68 2.54 31.26
C ALA A 109 -26.76 2.12 30.25
N ASN A 110 -26.42 2.13 28.95
CA ASN A 110 -27.36 1.79 27.88
C ASN A 110 -27.10 0.38 27.31
N PHE A 111 -26.36 -0.46 28.03
CA PHE A 111 -25.98 -1.77 27.53
C PHE A 111 -27.13 -2.76 27.74
N SER A 112 -27.34 -3.61 26.74
CA SER A 112 -28.31 -4.69 26.85
C SER A 112 -27.84 -5.69 27.89
N ARG A 113 -28.76 -6.07 28.78
CA ARG A 113 -28.52 -7.13 29.76
C ARG A 113 -28.61 -8.53 29.13
N THR A 114 -29.40 -8.69 28.07
CA THR A 114 -29.70 -9.99 27.46
C THR A 114 -28.96 -10.24 26.14
N ARG A 115 -28.55 -9.18 25.42
CA ARG A 115 -27.81 -9.29 24.16
C ARG A 115 -26.34 -8.93 24.36
N GLN A 116 -25.47 -9.54 23.54
CA GLN A 116 -24.05 -9.19 23.52
C GLN A 116 -23.88 -7.76 22.98
N ASN A 117 -23.29 -6.90 23.81
CA ASN A 117 -22.95 -5.53 23.44
C ASN A 117 -21.65 -5.52 22.64
N LYS A 118 -21.46 -4.50 21.80
CA LYS A 118 -20.26 -4.37 20.96
C LYS A 118 -19.57 -3.03 21.19
N LYS A 119 -18.24 -3.06 21.28
CA LYS A 119 -17.39 -1.87 21.31
C LYS A 119 -16.27 -2.03 20.29
N GLY A 120 -16.19 -1.14 19.32
CA GLY A 120 -15.05 -1.05 18.41
C GLY A 120 -13.90 -0.22 19.02
N ILE A 121 -12.68 -0.70 18.84
CA ILE A 121 -11.43 0.02 19.11
C ILE A 121 -10.54 -0.14 17.88
N SER A 122 -10.12 0.97 17.29
CA SER A 122 -9.21 0.95 16.14
C SER A 122 -7.82 1.40 16.57
N LEU A 123 -6.81 0.52 16.43
CA LEU A 123 -5.42 0.87 16.67
C LEU A 123 -4.80 1.44 15.40
N ARG A 124 -4.02 2.52 15.54
CA ARG A 124 -3.24 3.08 14.44
C ARG A 124 -1.85 2.44 14.41
N PRO A 125 -1.43 1.81 13.30
CA PRO A 125 -0.09 1.29 13.18
C PRO A 125 0.94 2.43 13.13
N ARG A 126 2.13 2.15 13.65
CA ARG A 126 3.30 3.02 13.56
C ARG A 126 4.01 2.79 12.22
N ASN A 127 4.86 3.74 11.83
CA ASN A 127 5.73 3.63 10.66
C ASN A 127 5.01 3.28 9.35
N ILE A 128 3.81 3.84 9.14
CA ILE A 128 3.11 3.70 7.87
C ILE A 128 3.89 4.46 6.79
N ILE A 129 4.07 3.81 5.64
CA ILE A 129 4.64 4.39 4.44
C ILE A 129 3.66 4.25 3.27
N SER A 130 3.94 4.97 2.19
CA SER A 130 3.16 4.96 0.95
C SER A 130 4.00 4.37 -0.17
N ILE A 131 3.48 3.36 -0.86
CA ILE A 131 4.04 2.84 -2.10
C ILE A 131 3.22 3.45 -3.24
N LYS A 132 3.85 4.32 -4.03
CA LYS A 132 3.20 5.04 -5.13
C LYS A 132 3.78 4.66 -6.47
N GLY A 133 2.94 4.65 -7.50
CA GLY A 133 3.36 4.41 -8.88
C GLY A 133 2.31 4.84 -9.88
N ASN A 134 2.65 4.73 -11.16
CA ASN A 134 1.77 4.99 -12.28
C ASN A 134 1.82 3.84 -13.29
N ILE A 135 0.66 3.43 -13.78
CA ILE A 135 0.52 2.40 -14.79
C ILE A 135 -0.13 3.04 -16.01
N VAL A 136 0.50 2.96 -17.18
CA VAL A 136 -0.09 3.52 -18.40
C VAL A 136 -1.27 2.66 -18.83
N MET A 137 -2.49 3.09 -18.49
CA MET A 137 -3.69 2.27 -18.69
C MET A 137 -4.06 2.14 -20.17
N PRO A 138 -4.24 0.92 -20.70
CA PRO A 138 -4.78 0.71 -22.04
C PRO A 138 -6.24 1.17 -22.08
N LYS A 139 -6.65 1.82 -23.18
CA LYS A 139 -8.03 2.31 -23.31
C LYS A 139 -9.04 1.17 -23.14
N GLY A 140 -10.01 1.39 -22.26
CA GLY A 140 -11.12 0.45 -22.03
C GLY A 140 -10.76 -0.80 -21.25
N ARG A 141 -9.59 -0.87 -20.59
CA ARG A 141 -9.19 -2.00 -19.74
C ARG A 141 -9.24 -1.62 -18.26
N GLY A 142 -9.71 -2.54 -17.43
CA GLY A 142 -9.59 -2.47 -15.98
C GLY A 142 -8.22 -2.96 -15.52
N GLY A 143 -7.76 -2.43 -14.39
CA GLY A 143 -6.54 -2.90 -13.75
C GLY A 143 -6.62 -2.75 -12.23
N ARG A 144 -5.76 -3.48 -11.53
CA ARG A 144 -5.64 -3.43 -10.08
C ARG A 144 -4.20 -3.64 -9.66
N VAL A 145 -3.86 -3.05 -8.52
CA VAL A 145 -2.60 -3.27 -7.82
C VAL A 145 -2.93 -3.91 -6.49
N THR A 146 -2.26 -5.01 -6.17
CA THR A 146 -2.47 -5.79 -4.96
C THR A 146 -1.17 -5.90 -4.19
N LEU A 147 -1.11 -5.30 -3.00
CA LEU A 147 0.03 -5.39 -2.10
C LEU A 147 -0.23 -6.45 -1.03
N LYS A 148 0.64 -7.43 -0.92
CA LYS A 148 0.60 -8.49 0.09
C LYS A 148 1.81 -8.37 1.01
N ASN A 149 1.56 -8.25 2.31
CA ASN A 149 2.62 -8.32 3.31
C ASN A 149 3.04 -9.79 3.49
N GLN A 150 4.34 -10.10 3.34
CA GLN A 150 4.81 -11.48 3.40
C GLN A 150 4.83 -12.07 4.83
N THR A 151 4.95 -11.22 5.85
CA THR A 151 4.96 -11.66 7.25
C THR A 151 3.55 -11.96 7.77
N THR A 152 2.59 -11.08 7.49
CA THR A 152 1.23 -11.19 8.03
C THR A 152 0.23 -11.79 7.05
N ASN A 153 0.62 -11.99 5.79
CA ASN A 153 -0.27 -12.35 4.67
C ASN A 153 -1.44 -11.39 4.45
N ASN A 154 -1.37 -10.17 4.98
CA ASN A 154 -2.41 -9.18 4.79
C ASN A 154 -2.32 -8.63 3.36
N VAL A 155 -3.46 -8.60 2.68
CA VAL A 155 -3.56 -8.16 1.29
C VAL A 155 -4.35 -6.86 1.23
N ARG A 156 -3.92 -5.96 0.36
CA ARG A 156 -4.65 -4.75 -0.01
C ARG A 156 -4.72 -4.67 -1.52
N THR A 157 -5.83 -4.18 -2.03
CA THR A 157 -6.02 -3.99 -3.46
C THR A 157 -6.53 -2.58 -3.73
N GLU A 158 -5.92 -1.91 -4.69
CA GLU A 158 -6.42 -0.68 -5.29
C GLU A 158 -6.82 -0.94 -6.73
N ILE A 159 -8.00 -0.46 -7.11
CA ILE A 159 -8.46 -0.50 -8.49
C ILE A 159 -7.88 0.71 -9.20
N LEU A 160 -7.26 0.49 -10.36
CA LEU A 160 -6.67 1.54 -11.18
C LEU A 160 -7.77 2.23 -11.98
N ASP A 161 -7.78 3.56 -11.92
CA ASP A 161 -8.62 4.39 -12.77
C ASP A 161 -7.92 4.68 -14.11
N ALA A 162 -8.54 5.50 -14.97
CA ALA A 162 -7.97 5.87 -16.26
C ALA A 162 -6.63 6.63 -16.17
N THR A 163 -6.26 7.16 -15.00
CA THR A 163 -4.97 7.81 -14.77
C THR A 163 -3.88 6.80 -14.43
N GLY A 164 -4.26 5.63 -13.91
CA GLY A 164 -3.36 4.54 -13.54
C GLY A 164 -2.45 4.82 -12.35
N ASN A 165 -2.68 5.92 -11.63
CA ASN A 165 -1.93 6.22 -10.41
C ASN A 165 -2.44 5.35 -9.24
N TYR A 166 -1.54 4.93 -8.36
CA TYR A 166 -1.89 4.25 -7.11
C TYR A 166 -1.04 4.75 -5.93
N ASP A 167 -1.57 4.65 -4.70
CA ASP A 167 -0.92 5.03 -3.44
C ASP A 167 -1.34 4.07 -2.33
N ILE A 168 -0.71 2.89 -2.34
CA ILE A 168 -1.04 1.81 -1.43
C ILE A 168 -0.22 1.90 -0.13
N LYS A 169 -0.90 1.85 1.01
CA LYS A 169 -0.26 1.99 2.34
C LYS A 169 0.41 0.69 2.78
N ALA A 170 1.64 0.83 3.28
CA ALA A 170 2.46 -0.25 3.84
C ALA A 170 2.98 0.11 5.24
N VAL A 171 3.59 -0.85 5.92
CA VAL A 171 4.25 -0.70 7.23
C VAL A 171 5.75 -0.87 7.01
N LYS A 172 6.56 0.09 7.48
CA LYS A 172 8.02 -0.03 7.46
C LYS A 172 8.44 -1.22 8.33
N GLY A 173 9.46 -1.96 7.89
CA GLY A 173 9.92 -3.14 8.64
C GLY A 173 9.37 -4.47 8.13
N SER A 174 8.75 -4.51 6.95
CA SER A 174 8.21 -5.73 6.36
C SER A 174 8.55 -5.83 4.89
N ASP A 175 8.64 -7.07 4.41
CA ASP A 175 8.74 -7.41 3.00
C ASP A 175 7.34 -7.55 2.38
N TYR A 176 7.23 -7.21 1.10
CA TYR A 176 5.97 -7.15 0.38
C TYR A 176 6.06 -7.75 -1.02
N GLU A 177 4.91 -8.25 -1.48
CA GLU A 177 4.66 -8.60 -2.88
C GLU A 177 3.68 -7.60 -3.47
N LEU A 178 4.07 -6.93 -4.54
CA LEU A 178 3.22 -6.03 -5.31
C LEU A 178 2.79 -6.73 -6.61
N HIS A 179 1.56 -7.20 -6.63
CA HIS A 179 0.93 -7.81 -7.79
C HIS A 179 0.18 -6.77 -8.61
N VAL A 180 0.60 -6.58 -9.85
CA VAL A 180 -0.01 -5.66 -10.81
C VAL A 180 -0.72 -6.47 -11.89
N LEU A 181 -2.02 -6.24 -12.03
CA LEU A 181 -2.86 -6.90 -13.01
C LEU A 181 -3.61 -5.87 -13.85
N ILE A 182 -3.55 -6.04 -15.17
CA ILE A 182 -4.39 -5.36 -16.15
C ILE A 182 -5.00 -6.42 -17.03
N GLU A 183 -6.33 -6.42 -17.09
CA GLU A 183 -7.09 -7.51 -17.66
C GLU A 183 -6.69 -7.80 -19.11
N GLY A 184 -6.10 -8.97 -19.35
CA GLY A 184 -5.66 -9.43 -20.66
C GLY A 184 -4.47 -8.66 -21.26
N VAL A 185 -3.71 -7.95 -20.43
CA VAL A 185 -2.56 -7.13 -20.88
C VAL A 185 -1.33 -7.30 -19.98
N MET A 186 -1.51 -7.41 -18.67
CA MET A 186 -0.37 -7.49 -17.74
C MET A 186 -0.77 -8.28 -16.52
N ASP A 187 0.10 -9.20 -16.08
CA ASP A 187 0.01 -9.90 -14.81
C ASP A 187 1.45 -10.05 -14.30
N THR A 188 1.84 -9.36 -13.23
CA THR A 188 3.24 -9.29 -12.78
C THR A 188 3.31 -9.11 -11.28
N VAL A 189 4.26 -9.79 -10.64
CA VAL A 189 4.54 -9.67 -9.22
C VAL A 189 5.93 -9.09 -9.02
N ILE A 190 6.03 -8.06 -8.19
CA ILE A 190 7.29 -7.45 -7.77
C ILE A 190 7.52 -7.77 -6.30
N GLN A 191 8.73 -8.20 -5.97
CA GLN A 191 9.19 -8.33 -4.60
C GLN A 191 9.74 -6.98 -4.12
N ILE A 192 9.31 -6.54 -2.94
CA ILE A 192 9.72 -5.30 -2.30
C ILE A 192 10.31 -5.65 -0.94
N GLU A 193 11.63 -5.51 -0.81
CA GLU A 193 12.31 -5.86 0.43
C GLU A 193 12.32 -4.68 1.42
N GLU A 194 12.38 -4.99 2.71
CA GLU A 194 12.43 -4.00 3.79
C GLU A 194 13.55 -2.97 3.59
N LYS A 195 14.71 -3.41 3.08
CA LYS A 195 15.88 -2.55 2.84
C LYS A 195 15.57 -1.43 1.84
N ASP A 196 14.74 -1.70 0.84
CA ASP A 196 14.34 -0.75 -0.19
C ASP A 196 13.34 0.29 0.34
N LEU A 197 12.74 -0.01 1.50
CA LEU A 197 11.80 0.86 2.22
C LEU A 197 12.48 1.70 3.32
N LYS A 198 13.80 1.55 3.53
CA LYS A 198 14.54 2.24 4.61
C LYS A 198 14.99 3.65 4.24
N GLU A 199 15.36 3.90 2.98
CA GLU A 199 15.89 5.19 2.52
C GLU A 199 14.82 6.27 2.28
N VAL A 200 13.54 5.87 2.17
CA VAL A 200 12.49 6.79 1.74
C VAL A 200 11.48 7.10 2.84
N SER A 201 11.95 7.79 3.90
CA SER A 201 11.03 8.52 4.76
C SER A 201 10.61 9.82 4.08
N GLY A 202 9.52 9.76 3.31
CA GLY A 202 8.89 10.92 2.66
C GLY A 202 8.68 10.66 1.17
N ASN A 203 7.41 10.66 0.73
CA ASN A 203 6.95 10.61 -0.67
C ASN A 203 8.01 10.15 -1.69
N VAL A 204 8.18 8.84 -1.95
CA VAL A 204 8.80 8.44 -3.22
C VAL A 204 7.76 8.65 -4.31
N PRO A 205 7.96 9.56 -5.26
CA PRO A 205 7.12 9.64 -6.43
C PRO A 205 7.64 8.58 -7.40
N PHE A 206 6.89 7.50 -7.63
CA PHE A 206 6.99 6.67 -8.85
C PHE A 206 8.13 5.62 -8.99
N VAL A 207 8.31 4.71 -8.02
CA VAL A 207 9.34 3.62 -8.12
C VAL A 207 8.92 2.46 -9.03
N TYR A 208 7.62 2.27 -9.24
CA TYR A 208 7.07 1.09 -9.91
C TYR A 208 6.07 1.52 -10.99
N ASN A 209 6.61 2.13 -12.05
CA ASN A 209 5.84 2.47 -13.22
C ASN A 209 5.80 1.30 -14.21
N PHE A 210 4.63 1.03 -14.76
CA PHE A 210 4.46 -0.06 -15.71
C PHE A 210 3.82 0.42 -17.00
N ILE A 211 4.34 -0.10 -18.11
CA ILE A 211 3.73 0.05 -19.42
C ILE A 211 3.23 -1.33 -19.85
N PRO A 212 1.92 -1.51 -20.00
CA PRO A 212 1.33 -2.80 -20.32
C PRO A 212 1.74 -3.26 -21.72
N ASN A 213 2.07 -4.54 -21.89
CA ASN A 213 2.67 -5.06 -23.12
C ASN A 213 3.90 -4.25 -23.58
N ALA A 214 4.59 -3.54 -22.69
CA ALA A 214 5.97 -3.19 -22.98
C ALA A 214 6.67 -4.49 -23.38
N PRO A 215 7.53 -4.48 -24.41
CA PRO A 215 8.48 -5.55 -24.57
C PRO A 215 9.06 -5.80 -23.18
N LYS A 216 8.93 -7.03 -22.67
CA LYS A 216 9.69 -7.51 -21.52
C LYS A 216 10.80 -8.35 -22.12
N PRO A 217 11.81 -7.75 -22.75
CA PRO A 217 12.75 -8.55 -23.48
C PRO A 217 13.69 -9.06 -22.41
N ASN A 218 13.91 -10.35 -22.46
CA ASN A 218 15.23 -10.84 -22.18
C ASN A 218 16.15 -10.10 -23.14
N TYR A 219 16.71 -8.98 -22.70
CA TYR A 219 17.58 -8.19 -23.54
C TYR A 219 18.95 -8.84 -23.50
N ARG A 220 19.47 -9.15 -24.68
CA ARG A 220 20.78 -9.75 -24.89
C ARG A 220 21.62 -8.78 -25.70
N GLU A 221 22.92 -9.00 -25.66
CA GLU A 221 23.87 -8.33 -26.55
C GLU A 221 23.35 -8.31 -28.00
N GLY A 222 23.31 -7.13 -28.60
CA GLY A 222 22.77 -6.87 -29.94
C GLY A 222 21.35 -6.31 -29.96
N ASP A 223 20.57 -6.40 -28.87
CA ASP A 223 19.21 -5.88 -28.85
C ASP A 223 19.17 -4.36 -28.82
N VAL A 224 18.29 -3.78 -29.66
CA VAL A 224 18.06 -2.34 -29.75
C VAL A 224 16.61 -2.02 -29.39
N PHE A 225 16.39 -0.98 -28.59
CA PHE A 225 15.04 -0.51 -28.28
C PHE A 225 14.96 1.01 -28.11
N ASP A 226 13.87 1.59 -28.61
CA ASP A 226 13.59 3.03 -28.51
C ASP A 226 12.94 3.38 -27.17
N LEU A 227 13.49 4.40 -26.49
CA LEU A 227 13.00 4.87 -25.21
C LEU A 227 11.73 5.74 -25.32
N ALA A 228 11.33 6.04 -26.56
CA ALA A 228 10.04 6.63 -26.87
C ALA A 228 8.87 5.78 -26.36
N LEU A 229 9.00 4.46 -26.39
CA LEU A 229 8.02 3.51 -25.84
C LEU A 229 7.83 3.69 -24.32
N TYR A 230 8.83 4.25 -23.65
CA TYR A 230 8.86 4.54 -22.23
C TYR A 230 8.67 6.02 -21.90
N ASN A 231 8.08 6.79 -22.82
CA ASN A 231 7.84 8.24 -22.69
C ASN A 231 9.10 9.09 -22.49
N LEU A 232 10.26 8.61 -22.94
CA LEU A 232 11.52 9.33 -22.92
C LEU A 232 11.94 9.73 -24.34
N ASN A 233 11.78 11.01 -24.66
CA ASN A 233 12.19 11.63 -25.92
C ASN A 233 12.76 13.03 -25.67
N PHE A 234 13.43 13.60 -26.65
CA PHE A 234 13.77 15.02 -26.61
C PHE A 234 12.60 15.87 -27.06
N ILE A 235 12.36 16.94 -26.32
CA ILE A 235 11.28 17.88 -26.64
C ILE A 235 11.73 18.76 -27.80
N ASP A 236 11.15 18.52 -28.98
CA ASP A 236 11.40 19.28 -30.19
C ASP A 236 12.92 19.42 -30.47
N ARG A 237 13.42 20.57 -30.95
CA ARG A 237 14.85 20.79 -31.21
C ARG A 237 15.62 21.31 -30.00
N THR A 238 15.32 20.78 -28.80
CA THR A 238 16.00 21.15 -27.55
C THR A 238 16.84 19.99 -27.01
N SER A 239 17.62 20.27 -25.96
CA SER A 239 18.33 19.26 -25.17
C SER A 239 17.55 18.77 -23.94
N ARG A 240 16.26 19.15 -23.82
CA ARG A 240 15.41 18.78 -22.69
C ARG A 240 14.69 17.47 -22.96
N LEU A 241 14.72 16.57 -21.99
CA LEU A 241 13.98 15.30 -22.01
C LEU A 241 12.50 15.51 -21.63
N SER A 242 11.62 14.66 -22.14
CA SER A 242 10.17 14.68 -21.86
C SER A 242 9.81 14.16 -20.47
N SER A 243 10.64 13.30 -19.91
CA SER A 243 10.50 12.66 -18.62
C SER A 243 11.89 12.19 -18.18
N GLU A 244 12.18 12.16 -16.89
CA GLU A 244 13.43 11.59 -16.35
C GLU A 244 13.19 10.26 -15.63
N ILE A 245 11.93 9.90 -15.41
CA ILE A 245 11.53 8.76 -14.57
C ILE A 245 12.12 7.43 -15.07
N TRP A 246 12.27 7.30 -16.39
CA TRP A 246 12.84 6.09 -16.97
C TRP A 246 14.35 5.96 -16.67
N LEU A 247 15.07 7.07 -16.49
CA LEU A 247 16.50 7.06 -16.15
C LEU A 247 16.76 6.48 -14.75
N ASP A 248 15.85 6.67 -13.80
CA ASP A 248 15.93 6.03 -12.48
C ASP A 248 15.85 4.51 -12.61
N THR A 249 14.93 4.04 -13.44
CA THR A 249 14.71 2.61 -13.69
C THR A 249 15.90 1.99 -14.42
N LEU A 250 16.38 2.64 -15.48
CA LEU A 250 17.59 2.22 -16.20
C LEU A 250 18.78 2.14 -15.24
N THR A 251 19.00 3.17 -14.43
CA THR A 251 20.15 3.24 -13.53
C THR A 251 20.11 2.11 -12.51
N ARG A 252 18.94 1.82 -11.93
CA ARG A 252 18.77 0.68 -11.02
C ARG A 252 19.07 -0.65 -11.73
N VAL A 253 18.46 -0.89 -12.89
CA VAL A 253 18.69 -2.13 -13.66
C VAL A 253 20.17 -2.34 -13.96
N LEU A 254 20.89 -1.30 -14.39
CA LEU A 254 22.32 -1.41 -14.68
C LEU A 254 23.16 -1.62 -13.42
N LYS A 255 22.80 -1.00 -12.29
CA LYS A 255 23.48 -1.24 -11.00
C LYS A 255 23.29 -2.67 -10.51
N ASP A 256 22.09 -3.22 -10.67
CA ASP A 256 21.77 -4.59 -10.29
C ASP A 256 22.43 -5.61 -11.23
N ASN A 257 22.76 -5.18 -12.46
CA ASN A 257 23.37 -6.01 -13.50
C ASN A 257 24.70 -5.42 -13.98
N PRO A 258 25.77 -5.44 -13.15
CA PRO A 258 27.04 -4.77 -13.44
C PRO A 258 27.78 -5.34 -14.67
N LYS A 259 27.39 -6.52 -15.14
CA LYS A 259 27.93 -7.14 -16.37
C LYS A 259 27.28 -6.61 -17.65
N VAL A 260 26.12 -5.96 -17.54
CA VAL A 260 25.41 -5.38 -18.68
C VAL A 260 26.06 -4.06 -19.05
N LYS A 261 26.34 -3.90 -20.34
CA LYS A 261 26.81 -2.64 -20.92
C LYS A 261 25.85 -2.20 -22.01
N ILE A 262 25.66 -0.89 -22.13
CA ILE A 262 24.75 -0.30 -23.09
C ILE A 262 25.41 0.79 -23.93
N GLU A 263 24.89 1.02 -25.13
CA GLU A 263 25.16 2.19 -25.94
C GLU A 263 23.86 3.01 -26.05
N ILE A 264 23.94 4.28 -25.65
CA ILE A 264 22.83 5.23 -25.74
C ILE A 264 22.96 6.01 -27.03
N GLN A 265 21.99 5.87 -27.93
CA GLN A 265 22.02 6.51 -29.24
C GLN A 265 21.10 7.72 -29.26
N ILE A 266 21.64 8.87 -29.66
CA ILE A 266 20.94 10.16 -29.70
C ILE A 266 20.63 10.54 -31.14
N HIS A 267 19.33 10.64 -31.45
CA HIS A 267 18.82 10.93 -32.79
C HIS A 267 18.18 12.31 -32.87
N THR A 268 18.10 12.86 -34.08
CA THR A 268 17.43 14.13 -34.42
C THR A 268 16.53 13.96 -35.64
N ASP A 269 15.64 14.92 -35.85
CA ASP A 269 14.90 15.05 -37.11
C ASP A 269 15.66 15.80 -38.21
N SER A 270 15.14 15.69 -39.43
CA SER A 270 15.69 16.24 -40.67
C SER A 270 15.39 17.70 -40.98
N ARG A 271 14.95 18.50 -39.98
CA ARG A 271 14.58 19.90 -40.26
C ARG A 271 15.79 20.83 -40.45
N LYS A 272 17.01 20.35 -40.18
CA LYS A 272 18.27 21.11 -40.27
C LYS A 272 19.34 20.21 -40.84
N SER A 273 20.42 20.82 -41.33
CA SER A 273 21.55 20.07 -41.87
C SER A 273 22.20 19.14 -40.85
N ASP A 274 22.82 18.07 -41.34
CA ASP A 274 23.55 17.05 -40.57
C ASP A 274 24.48 17.69 -39.52
N ARG A 275 25.25 18.71 -39.92
CA ARG A 275 26.18 19.42 -39.03
C ARG A 275 25.46 20.07 -37.84
N LEU A 276 24.31 20.70 -38.07
CA LEU A 276 23.53 21.33 -36.99
C LEU A 276 22.84 20.29 -36.12
N ASN A 277 22.45 19.17 -36.70
CA ASN A 277 21.89 18.02 -36.00
C ASN A 277 22.91 17.35 -35.08
N LEU A 278 24.15 17.13 -35.54
CA LEU A 278 25.24 16.62 -34.70
C LEU A 278 25.59 17.57 -33.54
N ILE A 279 25.60 18.90 -33.78
CA ILE A 279 25.78 19.89 -32.70
C ILE A 279 24.65 19.78 -31.65
N LEU A 280 23.40 19.55 -32.09
CA LEU A 280 22.27 19.33 -31.19
C LEU A 280 22.43 18.01 -30.41
N CYS A 281 22.87 16.93 -31.06
CA CYS A 281 23.19 15.68 -30.39
C CYS A 281 24.25 15.86 -29.31
N GLY A 282 25.33 16.61 -29.57
CA GLY A 282 26.36 16.90 -28.56
C GLY A 282 25.80 17.64 -27.33
N LYS A 283 24.85 18.57 -27.52
CA LYS A 283 24.17 19.22 -26.38
C LYS A 283 23.29 18.25 -25.60
N ARG A 284 22.63 17.32 -26.31
CA ARG A 284 21.78 16.28 -25.73
C ARG A 284 22.60 15.25 -24.95
N GLU A 285 23.78 14.89 -25.45
CA GLU A 285 24.73 14.04 -24.74
C GLU A 285 25.10 14.62 -23.39
N VAL A 286 25.45 15.92 -23.34
CA VAL A 286 25.78 16.59 -22.08
C VAL A 286 24.63 16.50 -21.08
N THR A 287 23.38 16.68 -21.52
CA THR A 287 22.19 16.47 -20.66
C THR A 287 22.14 15.04 -20.15
N VAL A 288 22.21 14.04 -21.04
CA VAL A 288 22.06 12.63 -20.66
C VAL A 288 23.16 12.20 -19.68
N ARG A 289 24.42 12.61 -19.91
CA ARG A 289 25.53 12.33 -18.98
C ARG A 289 25.29 12.93 -17.60
N ALA A 290 24.83 14.19 -17.54
CA ALA A 290 24.54 14.84 -16.27
C ALA A 290 23.46 14.08 -15.48
N GLU A 291 22.38 13.68 -16.14
CA GLU A 291 21.28 12.93 -15.52
C GLU A 291 21.73 11.54 -15.01
N LEU A 292 22.57 10.84 -15.76
CA LEU A 292 23.08 9.51 -15.36
C LEU A 292 24.11 9.62 -14.22
N ALA A 293 24.96 10.64 -14.26
CA ALA A 293 25.94 10.92 -13.21
C ALA A 293 25.26 11.30 -11.89
N GLU A 294 24.21 12.12 -11.93
CA GLU A 294 23.42 12.46 -10.74
C GLU A 294 22.81 11.23 -10.07
N ARG A 295 22.46 10.21 -10.86
CA ARG A 295 21.93 8.92 -10.37
C ARG A 295 23.02 7.92 -9.99
N GLY A 296 24.29 8.29 -10.13
CA GLY A 296 25.45 7.48 -9.76
C GLY A 296 25.65 6.24 -10.63
N LEU A 297 25.30 6.31 -11.92
CA LEU A 297 25.64 5.26 -12.88
C LEU A 297 27.13 5.39 -13.27
N SER A 298 27.84 4.25 -13.35
CA SER A 298 29.25 4.25 -13.77
C SER A 298 29.37 4.50 -15.28
N GLU A 299 30.27 5.41 -15.66
CA GLU A 299 30.66 5.66 -17.06
C GLU A 299 31.26 4.41 -17.75
N GLU A 300 31.63 3.37 -17.01
CA GLU A 300 32.09 2.09 -17.58
C GLU A 300 30.94 1.22 -18.12
N GLN A 301 29.70 1.51 -17.72
CA GLN A 301 28.51 0.72 -18.07
C GLN A 301 27.76 1.25 -19.30
N TYR A 302 28.07 2.46 -19.75
CA TYR A 302 27.42 3.03 -20.92
C TYR A 302 28.37 3.79 -21.83
N THR A 303 28.07 3.78 -23.12
CA THR A 303 28.63 4.71 -24.11
C THR A 303 27.50 5.57 -24.67
N ILE A 304 27.83 6.71 -25.27
CA ILE A 304 26.86 7.56 -25.97
C ILE A 304 27.32 7.75 -27.40
N GLU A 305 26.41 7.53 -28.34
CA GLU A 305 26.66 7.62 -29.77
C GLU A 305 25.73 8.66 -30.40
N LEU A 306 26.30 9.58 -31.18
CA LEU A 306 25.58 10.69 -31.81
C LEU A 306 25.16 10.30 -33.22
N LYS A 307 23.91 9.85 -33.39
CA LYS A 307 23.39 9.39 -34.68
C LYS A 307 22.91 10.53 -35.59
N GLY A 308 22.69 11.72 -35.05
CA GLY A 308 22.14 12.83 -35.83
C GLY A 308 20.84 12.42 -36.52
N GLU A 309 20.72 12.70 -37.81
CA GLU A 309 19.60 12.29 -38.65
C GLU A 309 19.88 11.04 -39.50
N ASP A 310 20.98 10.31 -39.23
CA ASP A 310 21.38 9.14 -40.03
C ASP A 310 20.35 8.01 -39.97
N VAL A 311 19.53 7.97 -38.90
CA VAL A 311 18.53 6.93 -38.66
C VAL A 311 17.14 7.53 -38.39
N ILE A 312 16.46 7.89 -39.48
CA ILE A 312 15.08 8.35 -39.49
C ILE A 312 14.11 7.14 -39.49
N LEU A 313 13.03 7.21 -38.70
CA LEU A 313 12.04 6.12 -38.55
C LEU A 313 10.82 6.23 -39.49
N ASN A 314 10.69 7.33 -40.22
CA ASN A 314 9.54 7.61 -41.07
C ASN A 314 9.95 8.28 -42.39
N GLU A 315 8.99 8.67 -43.22
CA GLU A 315 9.26 9.32 -44.52
C GLU A 315 9.77 10.76 -44.41
N CYS A 316 9.96 11.29 -43.18
CA CYS A 316 10.37 12.67 -42.95
C CYS A 316 11.88 12.82 -43.10
N VAL A 317 12.36 12.63 -44.31
CA VAL A 317 13.75 12.88 -44.74
C VAL A 317 13.88 14.28 -45.33
N ASP A 318 15.11 14.66 -45.68
CA ASP A 318 15.41 15.94 -46.31
C ASP A 318 14.55 16.24 -47.55
N GLY A 319 13.99 17.44 -47.58
CA GLY A 319 13.14 17.91 -48.68
C GLY A 319 11.69 17.40 -48.64
N VAL A 320 11.34 16.49 -47.73
CA VAL A 320 9.96 16.00 -47.56
C VAL A 320 9.18 16.90 -46.59
N SER A 321 7.98 17.32 -47.00
CA SER A 321 7.10 18.13 -46.16
C SER A 321 6.35 17.28 -45.13
N CYS A 322 6.79 17.33 -43.87
CA CYS A 322 6.15 16.66 -42.74
C CYS A 322 5.60 17.64 -41.69
N SER A 323 4.67 17.17 -40.89
CA SER A 323 4.19 17.90 -39.71
C SER A 323 5.22 17.89 -38.58
N LYS A 324 5.08 18.84 -37.65
CA LYS A 324 5.92 18.88 -36.43
C LYS A 324 5.83 17.59 -35.61
N ARG A 325 4.66 16.95 -35.58
CA ARG A 325 4.44 15.72 -34.83
C ARG A 325 5.17 14.54 -35.46
N GLU A 326 5.19 14.47 -36.79
CA GLU A 326 5.92 13.41 -37.51
C GLU A 326 7.43 13.57 -37.34
N HIS A 327 7.97 14.80 -37.45
CA HIS A 327 9.38 15.04 -37.14
C HIS A 327 9.72 14.73 -35.68
N ALA A 328 8.81 14.99 -34.73
CA ALA A 328 9.06 14.74 -33.30
C ALA A 328 9.36 13.27 -32.99
N ILE A 329 8.86 12.32 -33.78
CA ILE A 329 9.14 10.88 -33.63
C ILE A 329 10.64 10.59 -33.75
N ASN A 330 11.36 11.35 -34.58
CA ASN A 330 12.80 11.15 -34.80
C ASN A 330 13.68 11.77 -33.71
N ASN A 331 13.14 12.64 -32.84
CA ASN A 331 13.84 13.22 -31.69
C ASN A 331 13.86 12.27 -30.48
N ARG A 332 14.42 11.08 -30.67
CA ARG A 332 14.37 9.98 -29.71
C ARG A 332 15.73 9.64 -29.14
N VAL A 333 15.70 8.85 -28.09
CA VAL A 333 16.85 8.14 -27.53
C VAL A 333 16.59 6.65 -27.70
N SER A 334 17.58 5.89 -28.16
CA SER A 334 17.51 4.42 -28.17
C SER A 334 18.66 3.82 -27.38
N LEU A 335 18.48 2.59 -26.93
CA LEU A 335 19.54 1.79 -26.31
C LEU A 335 19.88 0.59 -27.16
N LEU A 336 21.17 0.30 -27.24
CA LEU A 336 21.72 -0.96 -27.73
C LEU A 336 22.40 -1.67 -26.55
N ILE A 337 22.14 -2.95 -26.35
CA ILE A 337 22.92 -3.75 -25.40
C ILE A 337 24.23 -4.17 -26.08
N THR A 338 25.36 -3.77 -25.52
CA THR A 338 26.69 -4.04 -26.07
C THR A 338 27.40 -5.19 -25.38
N ALA A 339 26.96 -5.58 -24.18
CA ALA A 339 27.43 -6.78 -23.50
C ALA A 339 26.45 -7.24 -22.42
N GLY A 340 26.44 -8.54 -22.13
CA GLY A 340 25.64 -9.14 -21.06
C GLY A 340 24.20 -9.42 -21.46
N ALA A 341 23.39 -9.78 -20.46
CA ALA A 341 21.96 -9.98 -20.61
C ALA A 341 21.23 -9.52 -19.35
N PHE A 342 20.04 -8.95 -19.54
CA PHE A 342 19.08 -8.76 -18.45
C PHE A 342 17.86 -9.62 -18.73
N LEU A 343 17.69 -10.67 -17.92
CA LEU A 343 16.62 -11.65 -18.04
C LEU A 343 15.56 -11.35 -16.97
N PHE A 344 14.32 -11.12 -17.40
CA PHE A 344 13.20 -10.85 -16.48
C PHE A 344 12.53 -12.14 -16.00
N GLU A 345 12.83 -13.27 -16.62
CA GLU A 345 12.38 -14.61 -16.23
C GLU A 345 13.62 -15.48 -16.01
N GLU A 346 13.68 -16.20 -14.88
CA GLU A 346 14.68 -17.25 -14.70
C GLU A 346 14.40 -18.35 -15.73
N GLU A 347 15.40 -18.72 -16.52
CA GLU A 347 15.37 -19.96 -17.30
C GLU A 347 15.26 -21.10 -16.29
N ASN A 348 14.06 -21.69 -16.18
CA ASN A 348 13.89 -22.98 -15.51
C ASN A 348 14.57 -24.02 -16.38
N ASP A 349 15.82 -24.35 -16.04
CA ASP A 349 16.56 -25.51 -16.57
C ASP A 349 15.96 -26.85 -16.09
#